data_AF-A0A754EDW4-F1
#
_entry.id   AF-A0A754EDW4-F1
#
_cell.length_a   1.000
_cell.length_b   1.000
_cell.length_c   1.000
_cell.angle_alpha   90.00
_cell.angle_beta   90.00
_cell.angle_gamma   90.00
#
_symmetry.space_group_name_H-M   'P 1'
#
loop_
_entity.id
_entity.type
_entity.pdbx_description
1 polymer ?
#
loop_
_entity_poly.entity_id
_entity_poly.type
_entity_poly.pdbx_seq_one_letter_code
_entity_poly.pdbx_strand_id
1 'polypeptide(L)'
;MKQKLRRRNQRWLTRQYRLAVLNDMSMSFFIHCPEQQAEMKNADRLERRGKLSPDWKNIAFFDGYATLPCVSPRGKIYYYRIFLSKSDLPEVYQSRWLERCSSEDILTNDDNFQMIHHNLERGTEEVIFDSCQTGDDRQ
;
A
#
# COMPACT_ATOMS: atom_id res chain seq x y z
N MET A 1 29.13 -11.95 34.19
CA MET A 1 28.31 -11.10 33.28
C MET A 1 27.52 -11.88 32.22
N LYS A 2 28.12 -12.86 31.52
CA LYS A 2 27.46 -13.62 30.42
C LYS A 2 26.11 -14.23 30.81
N GLN A 3 25.98 -14.77 32.03
CA GLN A 3 24.73 -15.38 32.50
C GLN A 3 23.60 -14.34 32.72
N LYS A 4 23.92 -13.12 33.19
CA LYS A 4 22.93 -12.05 33.35
C LYS A 4 22.38 -11.62 31.99
N LEU A 5 23.25 -11.44 31.00
CA LEU A 5 22.87 -11.12 29.63
C LEU A 5 21.99 -12.23 29.03
N ARG A 6 22.40 -13.50 29.17
CA ARG A 6 21.61 -14.65 28.69
C ARG A 6 20.21 -14.68 29.31
N ARG A 7 20.09 -14.49 30.63
CA ARG A 7 18.78 -14.45 31.32
C ARG A 7 17.90 -13.29 30.85
N ARG A 8 18.47 -12.10 30.65
CA ARG A 8 17.76 -10.94 30.12
C ARG A 8 17.25 -11.21 28.70
N ASN A 9 18.10 -11.73 27.82
CA ASN A 9 17.73 -12.04 26.45
C ASN A 9 16.65 -13.13 26.38
N GLN A 10 16.78 -14.17 27.20
CA GLN A 10 15.77 -15.23 27.27
C GLN A 10 14.41 -14.66 27.70
N ARG A 11 14.35 -13.87 28.78
CA ARG A 11 13.11 -13.21 29.22
C ARG A 11 12.49 -12.33 28.13
N TRP A 12 13.32 -11.58 27.42
CA TRP A 12 12.87 -10.72 26.33
C TRP A 12 12.31 -11.53 25.15
N LEU A 13 13.02 -12.58 24.70
CA LEU A 13 12.56 -13.46 23.62
C LEU A 13 11.28 -14.21 24.00
N THR A 14 11.17 -14.72 25.22
CA THR A 14 9.94 -15.36 25.71
C THR A 14 8.76 -14.40 25.68
N ARG A 15 8.97 -13.11 25.98
CA ARG A 15 7.92 -12.09 25.88
C ARG A 15 7.49 -11.87 24.44
N GLN A 16 8.45 -11.74 23.50
CA GLN A 16 8.11 -11.56 22.08
C GLN A 16 7.37 -12.78 21.52
N TYR A 17 7.80 -13.99 21.89
CA TYR A 17 7.10 -15.22 21.50
C TYR A 17 5.65 -15.25 21.99
N ARG A 18 5.39 -14.86 23.25
CA ARG A 18 4.02 -14.77 23.76
C ARG A 18 3.17 -13.77 22.99
N LEU A 19 3.73 -12.61 22.64
CA LEU A 19 3.02 -11.62 21.81
C LEU A 19 2.73 -12.18 20.41
N ALA A 20 3.69 -12.88 19.80
CA ALA A 20 3.51 -13.56 18.52
C ALA A 20 2.34 -14.53 18.53
N VAL A 21 2.30 -15.44 19.52
CA VAL A 21 1.20 -16.40 19.69
C VAL A 21 -0.14 -15.71 19.95
N LEU A 22 -0.18 -14.68 20.81
CA LEU A 22 -1.42 -13.98 21.15
C LEU A 22 -2.02 -13.21 19.98
N ASN A 23 -1.21 -12.77 19.02
CA ASN A 23 -1.66 -11.96 17.88
C ASN A 23 -1.65 -12.74 16.57
N ASP A 24 -1.41 -14.05 16.60
CA ASP A 24 -1.27 -14.91 15.42
C ASP A 24 -0.35 -14.33 14.33
N MET A 25 0.81 -13.83 14.78
CA MET A 25 1.79 -13.17 13.92
C MET A 25 3.17 -13.80 14.09
N SER A 26 4.05 -13.60 13.11
CA SER A 26 5.41 -14.13 13.17
C SER A 26 6.21 -13.49 14.31
N MET A 27 7.08 -14.29 14.94
CA MET A 27 7.98 -13.78 15.98
C MET A 27 8.98 -12.74 15.42
N SER A 28 9.33 -12.83 14.14
CA SER A 28 10.20 -11.86 13.47
C SER A 28 9.61 -10.45 13.51
N PHE A 29 8.30 -10.31 13.30
CA PHE A 29 7.61 -9.02 13.41
C PHE A 29 7.87 -8.35 14.77
N PHE A 30 7.68 -9.07 15.88
CA PHE A 30 7.87 -8.54 17.23
C PHE A 30 9.33 -8.32 17.61
N ILE A 31 10.26 -9.04 16.97
CA ILE A 31 11.70 -8.80 17.13
C ILE A 31 12.11 -7.49 16.46
N HIS A 32 11.58 -7.19 15.28
CA HIS A 32 11.93 -5.99 14.50
C HIS A 32 11.11 -4.75 14.86
N CYS A 33 9.91 -4.92 15.42
CA CYS A 33 9.03 -3.81 15.79
C CYS A 33 9.72 -2.77 16.72
N PRO A 34 10.48 -3.14 17.76
CA PRO A 34 11.19 -2.18 18.60
C PRO A 34 12.23 -1.33 17.84
N GLU A 35 12.87 -1.90 16.83
CA GLU A 35 13.83 -1.20 15.97
C GLU A 35 13.11 -0.15 15.13
N GLN A 36 12.03 -0.54 14.46
CA GLN A 36 11.17 0.39 13.70
C GLN A 36 10.62 1.51 14.60
N GLN A 37 10.18 1.19 15.81
CA GLN A 37 9.73 2.20 16.79
C GLN A 37 10.85 3.17 17.18
N ALA A 38 12.09 2.69 17.33
CA ALA A 38 13.23 3.54 17.64
C ALA A 38 13.57 4.47 16.45
N GLU A 39 13.48 3.95 15.23
CA GLU A 39 13.65 4.73 13.99
C GLU A 39 12.59 5.83 13.87
N MET A 40 11.32 5.50 14.09
CA MET A 40 10.22 6.48 14.09
C MET A 40 10.44 7.57 15.14
N LYS A 41 10.74 7.20 16.39
CA LYS A 41 11.03 8.19 17.46
C LYS A 41 12.22 9.09 17.12
N ASN A 42 13.23 8.53 16.44
CA ASN A 42 14.37 9.31 15.98
C ASN A 42 13.95 10.27 14.85
N ALA A 43 13.13 9.83 13.90
CA ALA A 43 12.57 10.69 12.85
C ALA A 43 11.75 11.84 13.45
N ASP A 44 10.83 11.56 14.37
CA ASP A 44 10.03 12.58 15.07
C ASP A 44 10.91 13.61 15.79
N ARG A 45 12.00 13.15 16.40
CA ARG A 45 12.97 14.03 17.06
C ARG A 45 13.70 14.92 16.07
N LEU A 46 14.05 14.40 14.89
CA LEU A 46 14.72 15.16 13.85
C LEU A 46 13.78 16.17 13.20
N GLU A 47 12.53 15.80 12.94
CA GLU A 47 11.48 16.70 12.43
C GLU A 47 11.24 17.86 13.39
N ARG A 48 11.03 17.60 14.70
CA ARG A 48 10.86 18.66 15.71
C ARG A 48 12.04 19.62 15.82
N ARG A 49 13.22 19.20 15.37
CA ARG A 49 14.44 20.03 15.34
C ARG A 49 14.64 20.74 13.99
N GLY A 50 13.67 20.64 13.07
CA GLY A 50 13.78 21.19 11.72
C GLY A 50 14.86 20.52 10.86
N LYS A 51 15.30 19.30 11.21
CA LYS A 51 16.36 18.57 10.49
C LYS A 51 15.83 17.66 9.40
N LEU A 52 14.51 17.53 9.27
CA LEU A 52 13.86 16.86 8.17
C LEU A 52 12.98 17.88 7.46
N SER A 53 13.00 17.87 6.15
CA SER A 53 12.14 18.71 5.32
C SER A 53 11.30 17.84 4.40
N PRO A 54 10.02 18.17 4.19
CA PRO A 54 9.23 17.54 3.14
C PRO A 54 9.82 17.88 1.77
N ASP A 55 10.01 16.88 0.93
CA ASP A 55 10.52 17.04 -0.42
C ASP A 55 9.38 17.03 -1.44
N TRP A 56 8.75 18.19 -1.58
CA TRP A 56 7.64 18.41 -2.49
C TRP A 56 7.99 18.25 -3.98
N LYS A 57 9.28 18.21 -4.34
CA LYS A 57 9.69 17.95 -5.72
C LYS A 57 9.50 16.48 -6.09
N ASN A 58 9.62 15.59 -5.11
CA ASN A 58 9.54 14.14 -5.26
C ASN A 58 8.25 13.55 -4.67
N ILE A 59 7.19 14.35 -4.57
CA ILE A 59 5.86 13.84 -4.21
C ILE A 59 5.38 12.87 -5.29
N ALA A 60 4.85 11.72 -4.85
CA ALA A 60 4.29 10.70 -5.73
C ALA A 60 2.77 10.62 -5.53
N PHE A 61 2.03 10.54 -6.62
CA PHE A 61 0.58 10.40 -6.63
C PHE A 61 0.21 8.99 -7.10
N PHE A 62 -0.73 8.40 -6.40
CA PHE A 62 -1.27 7.07 -6.65
C PHE A 62 -2.79 7.16 -6.62
N ASP A 63 -3.44 6.08 -7.03
CA ASP A 63 -4.90 5.96 -7.05
C ASP A 63 -5.49 6.17 -5.64
N GLY A 64 -6.10 7.33 -5.42
CA GLY A 64 -6.72 7.71 -4.16
C GLY A 64 -5.76 8.08 -3.00
N TYR A 65 -4.45 8.21 -3.23
CA TYR A 65 -3.52 8.71 -2.20
C TYR A 65 -2.25 9.35 -2.78
N ALA A 66 -1.57 10.17 -1.98
CA ALA A 66 -0.26 10.71 -2.33
C ALA A 66 0.77 10.43 -1.24
N THR A 67 2.03 10.21 -1.62
CA THR A 67 3.15 10.05 -0.67
C THR A 67 4.18 11.15 -0.87
N LEU A 68 4.59 11.75 0.25
CA LEU A 68 5.57 12.83 0.29
C LEU A 68 6.78 12.38 1.12
N PRO A 69 7.96 12.22 0.51
CA PRO A 69 9.17 11.87 1.25
C PRO A 69 9.59 13.00 2.19
N CYS A 70 9.93 12.65 3.43
CA CYS A 70 10.58 13.53 4.38
C CYS A 70 12.07 13.21 4.46
N VAL A 71 12.90 14.16 4.04
CA VAL A 71 14.33 13.97 3.78
C VAL A 71 15.20 14.78 4.74
N SER A 72 16.37 14.26 5.04
CA SER A 72 17.44 15.03 5.69
C SER A 72 18.12 15.98 4.70
N PRO A 73 18.90 16.97 5.19
CA PRO A 73 19.71 17.84 4.33
C PRO A 73 20.72 17.10 3.44
N ARG A 74 21.03 15.84 3.76
CA ARG A 74 21.92 14.99 2.96
C ARG A 74 21.17 14.11 1.95
N GLY A 75 19.86 14.31 1.78
CA GLY A 75 19.03 13.56 0.83
C GLY A 75 18.55 12.18 1.31
N LYS A 76 18.94 11.73 2.51
CA LYS A 76 18.40 10.47 3.08
C LYS A 76 16.91 10.64 3.41
N ILE A 77 16.07 9.75 2.86
CA ILE A 77 14.65 9.62 3.21
C ILE A 77 14.52 8.93 4.58
N TYR A 78 13.71 9.50 5.46
CA TYR A 78 13.43 8.94 6.79
C TYR A 78 12.07 8.26 6.87
N TYR A 79 11.05 8.90 6.31
CA TYR A 79 9.70 8.37 6.24
C TYR A 79 8.95 9.04 5.09
N TYR A 80 7.75 8.51 4.79
CA TYR A 80 6.81 9.11 3.85
C TYR A 80 5.59 9.60 4.61
N ARG A 81 5.18 10.84 4.36
CA ARG A 81 3.87 11.34 4.78
C ARG A 81 2.85 10.91 3.72
N ILE A 82 1.76 10.29 4.15
CA ILE A 82 0.69 9.82 3.27
C ILE A 82 -0.48 10.78 3.40
N PHE A 83 -0.99 11.25 2.26
CA PHE A 83 -2.22 12.01 2.15
C PHE A 83 -3.29 11.10 1.57
N LEU A 84 -4.40 10.94 2.30
CA LEU A 84 -5.53 10.09 1.90
C LEU A 84 -6.69 10.90 1.33
N SER A 85 -6.63 12.24 1.45
CA SER A 85 -7.60 13.14 0.86
C SER A 85 -6.88 14.22 0.06
N LYS A 86 -7.47 14.58 -1.09
CA LYS A 86 -7.05 15.70 -1.91
C LYS A 86 -7.04 17.02 -1.13
N SER A 87 -7.97 17.21 -0.20
CA SER A 87 -8.06 18.42 0.63
C SER A 87 -6.85 18.65 1.52
N ASP A 88 -6.11 17.59 1.87
CA ASP A 88 -4.99 17.65 2.79
C ASP A 88 -3.69 18.08 2.10
N LEU A 89 -3.71 18.15 0.76
CA LEU A 89 -2.61 18.64 -0.05
C LEU A 89 -2.69 20.16 -0.22
N PRO A 90 -1.54 20.85 -0.30
CA PRO A 90 -1.52 22.25 -0.73
C PRO A 90 -2.16 22.38 -2.11
N GLU A 91 -2.90 23.46 -2.31
CA GLU A 91 -3.72 23.71 -3.50
C GLU A 91 -2.97 23.50 -4.83
N VAL A 92 -1.70 23.91 -4.87
CA VAL A 92 -0.81 23.78 -6.03
C VAL A 92 -0.61 22.32 -6.48
N TYR A 93 -0.79 21.36 -5.57
CA TYR A 93 -0.60 19.93 -5.83
C TYR A 93 -1.92 19.16 -6.00
N GLN A 94 -3.06 19.76 -5.69
CA GLN A 94 -4.36 19.08 -5.76
C GLN A 94 -4.74 18.70 -7.19
N SER A 95 -4.31 19.46 -8.19
CA SER A 95 -4.54 19.15 -9.62
C SER A 95 -3.86 17.87 -10.09
N ARG A 96 -2.87 17.36 -9.35
CA ARG A 96 -2.16 16.11 -9.63
C ARG A 96 -2.77 14.90 -8.93
N TRP A 97 -3.83 15.10 -8.14
CA TRP A 97 -4.52 14.02 -7.46
C TRP A 97 -5.13 13.06 -8.47
N LEU A 98 -4.92 11.77 -8.26
CA LEU A 98 -5.54 10.71 -9.03
C LEU A 98 -6.77 10.23 -8.25
N GLU A 99 -7.95 10.51 -8.80
CA GLU A 99 -9.18 9.98 -8.24
C GLU A 99 -9.16 8.46 -8.32
N ARG A 100 -9.71 7.82 -7.28
CA ARG A 100 -9.76 6.36 -7.21
C ARG A 100 -10.58 5.85 -8.39
N CYS A 101 -9.96 5.18 -9.36
CA CYS A 101 -10.73 4.51 -10.40
C CYS A 101 -11.64 3.48 -9.71
N SER A 102 -12.95 3.70 -9.79
CA SER A 102 -13.87 2.69 -9.35
C SER A 102 -13.71 1.50 -10.30
N SER A 103 -13.67 0.28 -9.76
CA SER A 103 -13.65 -0.93 -10.57
C SER A 103 -14.89 -1.07 -11.49
N GLU A 104 -15.90 -0.23 -11.30
CA GLU A 104 -17.10 -0.18 -12.13
C GLU A 104 -16.85 0.54 -13.47
N ASP A 105 -15.88 1.47 -13.53
CA ASP A 105 -15.58 2.25 -14.75
C ASP A 105 -14.73 1.48 -15.79
N ILE A 106 -14.17 0.32 -15.41
CA ILE A 106 -13.40 -0.55 -16.31
C ILE A 106 -14.34 -1.47 -17.12
N LEU A 107 -15.55 -1.72 -16.64
CA LEU A 107 -16.49 -2.65 -17.28
C LEU A 107 -17.29 -2.03 -18.43
N THR A 108 -17.23 -0.71 -18.65
CA THR A 108 -18.04 -0.04 -19.69
C THR A 108 -17.28 0.25 -20.99
N ASN A 109 -15.99 -0.09 -21.11
CA ASN A 109 -15.20 0.21 -22.31
C ASN A 109 -14.58 -1.01 -23.00
N ASP A 110 -14.84 -2.24 -22.53
CA ASP A 110 -14.41 -3.48 -23.18
C ASP A 110 -15.61 -4.40 -23.45
N ASP A 111 -16.57 -3.94 -24.26
CA ASP A 111 -17.62 -4.78 -24.88
C ASP A 111 -17.04 -5.70 -25.97
N ASN A 112 -15.92 -6.37 -25.70
CA ASN A 112 -15.31 -7.31 -26.63
C ASN A 112 -14.59 -8.47 -25.91
N PHE A 113 -15.13 -8.92 -24.78
CA PHE A 113 -14.70 -10.19 -24.19
C PHE A 113 -15.22 -11.36 -25.04
N GLN A 114 -14.37 -11.88 -25.92
CA GLN A 114 -14.60 -13.17 -26.56
C GLN A 114 -14.35 -14.28 -25.53
N MET A 115 -15.41 -14.92 -25.04
CA MET A 115 -15.29 -16.15 -24.27
C MET A 115 -15.10 -17.34 -25.21
N ILE A 116 -13.88 -17.88 -25.27
CA ILE A 116 -13.59 -19.13 -25.97
C ILE A 116 -13.91 -20.29 -25.00
N HIS A 117 -14.94 -21.08 -25.32
CA HIS A 117 -15.28 -22.26 -24.54
C HIS A 117 -14.60 -23.50 -25.15
N HIS A 118 -13.54 -23.99 -24.48
CA HIS A 118 -12.87 -25.22 -24.91
C HIS A 118 -13.67 -26.46 -24.46
N ASN A 119 -14.22 -27.20 -25.41
CA ASN A 119 -14.83 -28.49 -25.13
C ASN A 119 -13.77 -29.61 -25.19
N LEU A 120 -13.28 -30.03 -24.02
CA LEU A 120 -12.19 -30.99 -23.86
C LEU A 120 -12.51 -32.42 -24.35
N GLU A 121 -13.76 -32.74 -24.67
CA GLU A 121 -14.14 -34.08 -25.12
C GLU A 121 -14.04 -34.27 -26.64
N ARG A 122 -14.07 -33.19 -27.44
CA ARG A 122 -14.13 -33.27 -28.92
C ARG A 122 -12.97 -32.61 -29.65
N GLY A 123 -12.11 -31.87 -28.94
CA GLY A 123 -10.91 -31.27 -29.54
C GLY A 123 -11.22 -30.21 -30.61
N THR A 124 -12.36 -29.53 -30.52
CA THR A 124 -12.76 -28.46 -31.44
C THR A 124 -13.09 -27.18 -30.66
N GLU A 125 -12.66 -26.05 -31.21
CA GLU A 125 -12.97 -24.70 -30.70
C GLU A 125 -14.25 -24.19 -31.36
N GLU A 126 -15.25 -23.82 -30.56
CA GLU A 126 -16.45 -23.15 -31.06
C GLU A 126 -16.50 -21.73 -30.49
N VAL A 127 -16.55 -20.74 -31.38
CA VAL A 127 -16.75 -19.33 -31.05
C VAL A 127 -18.25 -19.06 -31.14
N ILE A 128 -18.88 -18.79 -30.00
CA ILE A 128 -20.30 -18.42 -29.95
C ILE A 128 -20.38 -16.92 -29.77
N PHE A 129 -21.01 -16.23 -30.72
CA PHE A 129 -21.35 -14.81 -30.61
C PHE A 129 -22.67 -14.69 -29.86
N ASP A 130 -22.63 -14.13 -28.65
CA ASP A 130 -23.86 -13.74 -27.97
C ASP A 130 -24.30 -12.39 -28.52
N SER A 131 -25.19 -12.42 -29.50
CA SER A 131 -25.82 -11.22 -30.03
C SER A 131 -27.00 -10.89 -29.14
N CYS A 132 -26.76 -10.08 -28.10
CA CYS A 132 -27.82 -9.39 -27.38
C CYS A 132 -28.59 -8.55 -28.40
N GLN A 133 -29.76 -9.06 -28.82
CA GLN A 133 -30.72 -8.33 -29.63
C GLN A 133 -31.16 -7.09 -28.83
N THR A 134 -30.71 -5.92 -29.27
CA THR A 134 -31.32 -4.65 -28.90
C THR A 134 -32.72 -4.62 -29.50
N GLY A 135 -33.72 -4.87 -28.67
CA GLY A 135 -35.12 -4.56 -28.96
C GLY A 135 -35.27 -3.05 -29.10
N ASP A 136 -35.27 -2.59 -30.35
CA ASP A 136 -35.66 -1.24 -30.77
C ASP A 136 -37.20 -1.17 -30.77
N ASP A 137 -37.79 -0.85 -29.61
CA ASP A 137 -39.20 -0.44 -29.55
C ASP A 137 -39.29 1.08 -29.61
N ARG A 138 -39.73 1.53 -30.79
CA ARG A 138 -40.02 2.90 -31.19
C ARG A 138 -41.32 3.42 -30.56
N GLN A 139 -41.34 4.75 -30.45
CA GLN A 139 -42.48 5.69 -30.43
C GLN A 139 -43.20 5.97 -29.11
#